data_AF-A0A533ICA0-F1
#
_entry.id   AF-A0A533ICA0-F1
#
_cell.length_a   1.000
_cell.length_b   1.000
_cell.length_c   1.000
_cell.angle_alpha   90.00
_cell.angle_beta   90.00
_cell.angle_gamma   90.00
#
_symmetry.space_group_name_H-M   'P 1'
#
loop_
_entity.id
_entity.type
_entity.pdbx_description
1 polymer ?
#
loop_
_entity_poly.entity_id
_entity_poly.type
_entity_poly.pdbx_seq_one_letter_code
_entity_poly.pdbx_strand_id
1 'polypeptide(L)'
;MTKASHAFADTAPAPAGQRLAPVALIAAAVLTLTACGPRNSDEILRGGVPASTNLPRATNLPPAAVRTVSRHDYGWRLIYHAASAPADADARAANALCRLESRRVDRIEQALQTAPLDDPGTRMIDIYCA
;
A
#
# COMPACT_ATOMS: atom_id res chain seq x y z
N MET A 1 1.98 -71.09 -15.04
CA MET A 1 1.28 -70.06 -14.24
C MET A 1 2.30 -69.43 -13.29
N THR A 2 2.63 -68.14 -13.52
CA THR A 2 2.89 -67.08 -12.52
C THR A 2 3.68 -67.41 -11.23
N LYS A 3 4.66 -66.65 -10.74
CA LYS A 3 5.44 -65.45 -11.12
C LYS A 3 6.44 -65.23 -9.96
N ALA A 4 7.73 -65.11 -10.31
CA ALA A 4 8.85 -64.42 -9.65
C ALA A 4 9.00 -64.38 -8.10
N SER A 5 9.87 -65.26 -7.62
CA SER A 5 11.10 -65.07 -6.81
C SER A 5 11.36 -63.79 -5.99
N HIS A 6 11.46 -64.00 -4.66
CA HIS A 6 12.51 -63.63 -3.68
C HIS A 6 13.41 -62.40 -3.87
N ALA A 7 13.54 -61.63 -2.77
CA ALA A 7 14.79 -61.33 -2.04
C ALA A 7 14.49 -60.21 -1.01
N PHE A 8 15.15 -60.04 0.13
CA PHE A 8 15.98 -60.83 1.04
C PHE A 8 16.12 -59.90 2.27
N ALA A 9 16.30 -60.49 3.44
CA ALA A 9 16.19 -59.86 4.74
C ALA A 9 17.29 -58.83 5.08
N ASP A 10 16.98 -58.13 6.18
CA ASP A 10 17.91 -57.73 7.25
C ASP A 10 18.89 -56.59 7.00
N THR A 11 18.83 -55.57 7.86
CA THR A 11 19.77 -55.43 9.00
C THR A 11 19.59 -54.06 9.61
N ALA A 12 19.13 -54.01 10.86
CA ALA A 12 19.36 -52.86 11.74
C ALA A 12 20.78 -52.91 12.30
N PRO A 13 21.45 -51.77 12.52
CA PRO A 13 22.46 -51.67 13.55
C PRO A 13 21.97 -50.86 14.76
N ALA A 14 22.20 -51.44 15.94
CA ALA A 14 22.05 -50.82 17.26
C ALA A 14 23.28 -49.93 17.60
N PRO A 15 23.26 -49.16 18.71
CA PRO A 15 23.85 -47.82 18.82
C PRO A 15 25.25 -47.75 19.45
N ALA A 16 25.96 -46.67 19.16
CA ALA A 16 27.02 -46.06 19.97
C ALA A 16 27.06 -44.57 19.54
N GLY A 17 26.85 -43.55 20.36
CA GLY A 17 27.36 -43.33 21.70
C GLY A 17 28.57 -42.40 21.63
N GLN A 18 28.37 -41.08 21.48
CA GLN A 18 29.14 -40.02 22.16
C GLN A 18 28.80 -38.60 21.67
N ARG A 19 28.87 -37.67 22.63
CA ARG A 19 28.51 -36.25 22.59
C ARG A 19 29.49 -35.45 21.73
N LEU A 20 28.99 -34.52 20.90
CA LEU A 20 29.64 -33.31 20.38
C LEU A 20 28.54 -32.46 19.72
N ALA A 21 27.97 -31.48 20.41
CA ALA A 21 28.26 -30.04 20.29
C ALA A 21 27.10 -29.28 19.61
N PRO A 22 26.71 -28.09 20.11
CA PRO A 22 25.44 -27.43 19.81
C PRO A 22 25.60 -26.53 18.57
N VAL A 23 25.50 -27.09 17.37
CA VAL A 23 25.62 -26.32 16.12
C VAL A 23 24.47 -26.65 15.15
N ALA A 24 23.27 -26.87 15.68
CA ALA A 24 22.08 -27.17 14.88
C ALA A 24 20.88 -26.26 15.16
N LEU A 25 21.12 -25.09 15.78
CA LEU A 25 20.09 -24.09 16.07
C LEU A 25 20.48 -22.70 15.52
N ILE A 26 21.00 -22.63 14.30
CA ILE A 26 21.12 -21.37 13.55
C ILE A 26 20.64 -21.57 12.10
N ALA A 27 19.67 -22.46 11.88
CA ALA A 27 19.11 -22.74 10.55
C ALA A 27 17.63 -22.38 10.39
N ALA A 28 16.99 -21.81 11.43
CA ALA A 28 15.54 -21.52 11.43
C ALA A 28 15.19 -20.04 11.64
N ALA A 29 16.15 -19.13 11.57
CA ALA A 29 15.94 -17.69 11.82
C ALA A 29 16.19 -16.79 10.59
N VAL A 30 16.08 -17.34 9.38
CA VAL A 30 16.10 -16.55 8.13
C VAL A 30 14.73 -16.66 7.44
N LEU A 31 13.66 -16.40 8.19
CA LEU A 31 12.33 -16.17 7.65
C LEU A 31 12.26 -14.73 7.12
N THR A 32 12.71 -14.58 5.87
CA THR A 32 12.07 -13.77 4.82
C THR A 32 11.65 -12.33 5.20
N LEU A 33 12.61 -11.43 5.39
CA LEU A 33 12.41 -9.98 5.19
C LEU A 33 12.52 -9.60 3.70
N THR A 34 11.81 -10.31 2.83
CA THR A 34 11.68 -9.97 1.41
C THR A 34 10.18 -9.76 1.16
N ALA A 35 9.65 -8.56 0.92
CA ALA A 35 10.20 -7.48 0.13
C ALA A 35 9.60 -6.12 0.53
N CYS A 36 10.45 -5.21 1.02
CA CYS A 36 10.29 -3.77 0.79
C CYS A 36 11.05 -3.40 -0.50
N GLY A 37 10.73 -4.07 -1.60
CA GLY A 37 11.18 -3.68 -2.94
C GLY A 37 10.24 -2.59 -3.48
N PRO A 38 10.68 -1.72 -4.39
CA PRO A 38 9.78 -0.81 -5.07
C PRO A 38 8.67 -1.65 -5.73
N ARG A 39 7.42 -1.41 -5.33
CA ARG A 39 6.25 -2.07 -5.92
C ARG A 39 6.30 -1.77 -7.41
N ASN A 40 6.44 -2.81 -8.23
CA ASN A 40 6.51 -2.65 -9.67
C ASN A 40 5.26 -1.90 -10.14
N SER A 41 5.49 -0.82 -10.87
CA SER A 41 4.64 0.38 -10.91
C SER A 41 3.61 0.38 -12.04
N ASP A 42 3.20 -0.81 -12.48
CA ASP A 42 2.17 -1.00 -13.51
C ASP A 42 0.78 -1.20 -12.88
N GLU A 43 0.67 -1.21 -11.56
CA GLU A 43 -0.62 -1.20 -10.87
C GLU A 43 -1.34 0.12 -11.18
N ILE A 44 -2.44 0.03 -11.91
CA ILE A 44 -3.31 1.16 -12.18
C ILE A 44 -4.39 1.16 -11.10
N LEU A 45 -4.43 2.24 -10.30
CA LEU A 45 -5.54 2.50 -9.40
C LEU A 45 -6.83 2.56 -10.23
N ARG A 46 -7.97 2.21 -9.62
CA ARG A 46 -9.27 2.48 -10.24
C ARG A 46 -9.29 3.93 -10.76
N GLY A 47 -9.86 4.16 -11.95
CA GLY A 47 -9.84 5.48 -12.59
C GLY A 47 -8.62 5.77 -13.48
N GLY A 48 -7.70 4.82 -13.68
CA GLY A 48 -6.65 4.94 -14.69
C GLY A 48 -5.35 5.59 -14.20
N VAL A 49 -5.22 5.88 -12.91
CA VAL A 49 -4.03 6.55 -12.34
C VAL A 49 -2.97 5.53 -11.93
N PRO A 50 -1.72 5.64 -12.42
CA PRO A 50 -0.64 4.74 -11.97
C PRO A 50 -0.41 4.84 -10.47
N ALA A 51 -0.22 3.70 -9.80
CA ALA A 51 0.07 3.65 -8.36
C ALA A 51 1.40 4.34 -7.99
N SER A 52 2.29 4.54 -8.95
CA SER A 52 3.52 5.34 -8.81
C SER A 52 3.30 6.85 -8.80
N THR A 53 2.07 7.32 -9.06
CA THR A 53 1.74 8.74 -9.04
C THR A 53 1.91 9.30 -7.63
N ASN A 54 2.74 10.34 -7.49
CA ASN A 54 2.84 11.08 -6.24
C ASN A 54 1.58 11.94 -6.06
N LEU A 55 0.54 11.36 -5.45
CA LEU A 55 -0.75 12.00 -5.25
C LEU A 55 -0.66 13.33 -4.48
N PRO A 56 0.12 13.45 -3.38
CA PRO A 56 0.26 14.73 -2.70
C PRO A 56 0.76 15.85 -3.62
N ARG A 57 1.76 15.56 -4.47
CA ARG A 57 2.28 16.52 -5.44
C ARG A 57 1.30 16.82 -6.58
N ALA A 58 0.45 15.85 -6.94
CA ALA A 58 -0.52 16.00 -8.02
C ALA A 58 -1.70 16.93 -7.68
N THR A 59 -1.88 17.31 -6.41
CA THR A 59 -2.91 18.27 -5.98
C THR A 59 -2.66 19.71 -6.44
N ASN A 60 -1.44 20.04 -6.90
CA ASN A 60 -0.98 21.43 -7.11
C ASN A 60 -1.04 22.32 -5.86
N LEU A 61 -1.19 21.74 -4.66
CA LEU A 61 -1.05 22.47 -3.39
C LEU A 61 0.40 22.44 -2.89
N PRO A 62 0.77 23.37 -1.98
CA PRO A 62 2.04 23.28 -1.28
C PRO A 62 2.16 21.91 -0.59
N PRO A 63 3.28 21.17 -0.75
CA PRO A 63 3.44 19.84 -0.13
C PRO A 63 3.24 19.84 1.39
N ALA A 64 3.63 20.94 2.05
CA ALA A 64 3.44 21.11 3.49
C ALA A 64 1.97 21.30 3.92
N ALA A 65 1.08 21.66 2.99
CA ALA A 65 -0.35 21.79 3.25
C ALA A 65 -1.07 20.45 3.11
N VAL A 66 -0.59 19.54 2.25
CA VAL A 66 -1.26 18.27 1.98
C VAL A 66 -0.96 17.27 3.09
N ARG A 67 -2.01 16.77 3.75
CA ARG A 67 -1.89 15.72 4.76
C ARG A 67 -2.14 14.34 4.16
N THR A 68 -3.22 14.22 3.39
CA THR A 68 -3.58 12.95 2.80
C THR A 68 -4.38 13.18 1.51
N VAL A 69 -4.14 12.32 0.53
CA VAL A 69 -4.93 12.23 -0.70
C VAL A 69 -5.29 10.77 -0.89
N SER A 70 -6.57 10.47 -1.02
CA SER A 70 -7.05 9.11 -1.25
C SER A 70 -8.02 9.06 -2.41
N ARG A 71 -7.97 7.96 -3.15
CA ARG A 71 -8.82 7.71 -4.30
C ARG A 71 -10.09 6.97 -3.85
N HIS A 72 -11.25 7.42 -4.32
CA HIS A 72 -12.57 6.85 -4.04
C HIS A 72 -13.34 6.58 -5.34
N ASP A 73 -14.44 5.84 -5.28
CA ASP A 73 -15.20 5.48 -6.49
C ASP A 73 -15.86 6.68 -7.17
N TYR A 74 -16.21 7.70 -6.39
CA TYR A 74 -16.74 8.97 -6.91
C TYR A 74 -15.66 9.95 -7.39
N GLY A 75 -14.38 9.72 -7.09
CA GLY A 75 -13.29 10.64 -7.37
C GLY A 75 -12.21 10.61 -6.28
N TRP A 76 -12.04 11.72 -5.55
CA TRP A 76 -10.93 11.90 -4.63
C TRP A 76 -11.38 12.44 -3.27
N ARG A 77 -10.64 12.09 -2.22
CA ARG A 77 -10.72 12.74 -0.91
C ARG A 77 -9.38 13.38 -0.62
N LEU A 78 -9.43 14.62 -0.17
CA LEU A 78 -8.26 15.42 0.19
C LEU A 78 -8.39 15.93 1.62
N ILE A 79 -7.35 15.72 2.42
CA ILE A 79 -7.15 16.34 3.72
C ILE A 79 -5.96 17.29 3.61
N TYR A 80 -6.18 18.56 3.93
CA TYR A 80 -5.13 19.59 3.83
C TYR A 80 -5.27 20.65 4.93
N HIS A 81 -4.18 21.32 5.29
CA HIS A 81 -4.22 22.47 6.18
C HIS A 81 -4.65 23.74 5.46
N ALA A 82 -5.74 24.35 5.91
CA ALA A 82 -6.26 25.57 5.29
C ALA A 82 -5.30 26.76 5.44
N ALA A 83 -4.61 26.87 6.58
CA ALA A 83 -3.73 28.00 6.88
C ALA A 83 -2.47 28.06 5.99
N SER A 84 -2.06 26.93 5.41
CA SER A 84 -0.88 26.84 4.54
C SER A 84 -1.24 26.62 3.06
N ALA A 85 -2.53 26.64 2.73
CA ALA A 85 -3.03 26.47 1.38
C ALA A 85 -3.47 27.82 0.77
N PRO A 86 -3.43 27.97 -0.56
CA PRO A 86 -3.96 29.16 -1.22
C PRO A 86 -5.49 29.24 -1.07
N ALA A 87 -6.05 30.45 -1.25
CA ALA A 87 -7.50 30.67 -1.10
C ALA A 87 -8.36 29.84 -2.08
N ASP A 88 -7.79 29.45 -3.22
CA ASP A 88 -8.43 28.64 -4.25
C ASP A 88 -8.13 27.12 -4.12
N ALA A 89 -7.63 26.67 -2.96
CA ALA A 89 -7.12 25.31 -2.77
C ALA A 89 -8.10 24.21 -3.20
N ASP A 90 -9.37 24.33 -2.83
CA ASP A 90 -10.41 23.34 -3.14
C ASP A 90 -10.54 23.16 -4.68
N ALA A 91 -10.73 24.26 -5.40
CA ALA A 91 -10.89 24.24 -6.85
C ALA A 91 -9.60 23.82 -7.57
N ARG A 92 -8.44 24.29 -7.08
CA ARG A 92 -7.13 23.95 -7.62
C ARG A 92 -6.86 22.46 -7.53
N ALA A 93 -7.07 21.87 -6.35
CA ALA A 93 -6.87 20.45 -6.13
C ALA A 93 -7.89 19.61 -6.92
N ALA A 94 -9.16 20.02 -6.95
CA ALA A 94 -10.19 19.31 -7.70
C ALA A 94 -9.85 19.21 -9.20
N ASN A 95 -9.46 20.33 -9.81
CA ASN A 95 -9.07 20.35 -11.22
C ASN A 95 -7.83 19.49 -11.47
N ALA A 96 -6.82 19.56 -10.60
CA ALA A 96 -5.60 18.81 -10.77
C ALA A 96 -5.82 17.29 -10.64
N LEU A 97 -6.60 16.86 -9.65
CA LEU A 97 -6.89 15.46 -9.38
C LEU A 97 -7.83 14.83 -10.40
N CYS A 98 -8.94 15.48 -10.79
CA CYS A 98 -9.83 14.92 -11.80
C CYS A 98 -9.15 14.80 -13.19
N ARG A 99 -8.20 15.70 -13.50
CA ARG A 99 -7.40 15.59 -14.74
C ARG A 99 -6.50 14.35 -14.77
N LEU A 100 -6.06 13.83 -13.63
CA LEU A 100 -5.31 12.56 -13.59
C LEU A 100 -6.14 11.40 -14.15
N GLU A 101 -7.46 11.43 -13.91
CA GLU A 101 -8.41 10.44 -14.43
C GLU A 101 -8.95 10.81 -15.82
N SER A 102 -8.47 11.89 -16.46
CA SER A 102 -9.04 12.47 -17.69
C SER A 102 -10.53 12.85 -17.57
N ARG A 103 -10.96 13.26 -16.37
CA ARG A 103 -12.35 13.62 -16.05
C ARG A 103 -12.48 15.10 -15.68
N ARG A 104 -13.70 15.62 -15.75
CA ARG A 104 -13.99 17.01 -15.30
C ARG A 104 -14.43 17.00 -13.84
N VAL A 105 -14.29 18.14 -13.16
CA VAL A 105 -14.87 18.32 -11.83
C VAL A 105 -16.39 18.39 -11.96
N ASP A 106 -17.10 17.57 -11.19
CA ASP A 106 -18.56 17.61 -11.06
C ASP A 106 -18.95 18.54 -9.91
N ARG A 107 -18.47 18.24 -8.70
CA ARG A 107 -18.72 19.02 -7.48
C ARG A 107 -17.66 18.77 -6.42
N ILE A 108 -17.62 19.66 -5.44
CA ILE A 108 -16.76 19.57 -4.26
C ILE A 108 -17.64 19.67 -3.02
N GLU A 109 -17.53 18.70 -2.12
CA GLU A 109 -18.28 18.64 -0.87
C GLU A 109 -17.32 18.72 0.31
N GLN A 110 -17.70 19.44 1.36
CA GLN A 110 -16.97 19.40 2.63
C GLN A 110 -17.37 18.13 3.38
N ALA A 111 -16.38 17.32 3.74
CA ALA A 111 -16.60 16.13 4.54
C ALA A 111 -16.33 16.44 6.01
N LEU A 112 -17.11 15.82 6.90
CA LEU A 112 -16.89 15.95 8.34
C LEU A 112 -15.71 15.06 8.75
N GLN A 113 -14.75 15.65 9.46
CA GLN A 113 -13.67 14.88 10.06
C GLN A 113 -14.17 14.14 11.30
N THR A 114 -13.82 12.86 11.42
CA THR A 114 -14.21 12.03 12.57
C THR A 114 -13.59 12.51 13.89
N ALA A 115 -12.35 12.99 13.84
CA ALA A 115 -11.62 13.50 15.01
C ALA A 115 -10.91 14.83 14.68
N PRO A 116 -11.64 15.96 14.59
CA PRO A 116 -11.06 17.24 14.16
C PRO A 116 -9.97 17.80 15.09
N LEU A 117 -9.92 17.33 16.34
CA LEU A 117 -8.95 17.81 17.34
C LEU A 117 -7.56 17.18 17.19
N ASP A 118 -7.45 16.05 16.49
CA ASP A 118 -6.18 15.35 16.30
C ASP A 118 -5.26 16.07 15.29
N ASP A 119 -5.85 16.82 14.36
CA ASP A 119 -5.13 17.64 13.38
C ASP A 119 -5.85 18.99 13.15
N PRO A 120 -5.72 19.95 14.08
CA PRO A 120 -6.50 21.18 14.06
C PRO A 120 -6.18 22.05 12.84
N GLY A 121 -7.22 22.67 12.27
CA GLY A 121 -7.10 23.56 11.12
C GLY A 121 -6.92 22.83 9.78
N THR A 122 -7.05 21.50 9.77
CA THR A 122 -7.24 20.75 8.52
C THR A 122 -8.67 20.87 8.02
N ARG A 123 -8.81 20.76 6.70
CA ARG A 123 -10.06 20.63 5.99
C ARG A 123 -10.05 19.30 5.26
N MET A 124 -11.20 18.63 5.28
CA MET A 124 -11.45 17.42 4.51
C MET A 124 -12.50 17.73 3.46
N ILE A 125 -12.17 17.45 2.19
CA ILE A 125 -13.09 17.62 1.08
C ILE A 125 -13.18 16.34 0.26
N ASP A 126 -14.38 16.10 -0.26
CA ASP A 126 -14.67 15.10 -1.27
C ASP A 126 -14.84 15.78 -2.62
N ILE A 127 -14.08 15.31 -3.61
CA ILE A 127 -14.05 15.82 -4.97
C ILE A 127 -14.68 14.76 -5.85
N TYR A 128 -15.78 15.11 -6.47
CA TYR A 128 -16.49 14.26 -7.42
C TYR A 128 -16.03 14.60 -8.83
N CYS A 129 -15.63 13.59 -9.59
CA CYS A 129 -15.29 13.74 -10.99
C CYS A 129 -16.44 13.18 -11.86
N ALA A 130 -16.65 13.76 -13.05
CA ALA A 130 -17.60 13.30 -14.08
C ALA A 130 -16.86 12.75 -15.28
#